data_AF-A0A4R4XPG1-F1
#
_entry.id   AF-A0A4R4XPG1-F1
#
_cell.length_a   1.000
_cell.length_b   1.000
_cell.length_c   1.000
_cell.angle_alpha   90.00
_cell.angle_beta   90.00
_cell.angle_gamma   90.00
#
_symmetry.space_group_name_H-M   'P 1'
#
loop_
_entity.id
_entity.type
_entity.pdbx_description
1 polymer ?
#
loop_
_entity_poly.entity_id
_entity_poly.type
_entity_poly.pdbx_seq_one_letter_code
_entity_poly.pdbx_strand_id
1 'polypeptide(L)'
;MAPEFGSGPWGRTWMRILESPAAAPDRRLPKARSLARNNAVTIVAAEPGLIEAESTEGDTCHRVRIELPCWAGQALADATSLIEKAMADAPAGLAPGDLPDELATALSRRVGLAVPLDEQAAHCTCSDRRIPCLHVLATLYTLTQRVDEHPRTALDLRLPHPPPALDHESSPDWIALAAVDPATFYTGE
;
A
#
# COMPACT_ATOMS: atom_id res chain seq x y z
N MET A 1 -21.17 1.74 -11.13
CA MET A 1 -20.71 1.84 -9.72
C MET A 1 -19.22 1.51 -9.74
N ALA A 2 -18.35 2.46 -9.37
CA ALA A 2 -16.92 2.19 -9.31
C ALA A 2 -16.64 1.11 -8.25
N PRO A 3 -15.62 0.25 -8.44
CA PRO A 3 -15.26 -0.72 -7.42
C PRO A 3 -14.75 0.03 -6.18
N GLU A 4 -15.18 -0.41 -5.00
CA GLU A 4 -14.79 0.18 -3.70
C GLU A 4 -13.29 0.10 -3.42
N PHE A 5 -12.63 -0.93 -3.96
CA PHE A 5 -11.18 -1.15 -3.86
C PHE A 5 -10.63 -1.42 -5.26
N GLY A 6 -9.45 -0.88 -5.56
CA GLY A 6 -8.83 -0.95 -6.87
C GLY A 6 -9.58 -0.14 -7.92
N SER A 7 -10.04 1.05 -7.53
CA SER A 7 -10.75 1.99 -8.40
C SER A 7 -9.84 2.57 -9.49
N GLY A 8 -8.55 2.78 -9.18
CA GLY A 8 -7.52 3.23 -10.11
C GLY A 8 -6.63 2.09 -10.61
N PRO A 9 -5.81 2.31 -11.65
CA PRO A 9 -4.87 1.30 -12.18
C PRO A 9 -3.85 0.78 -11.16
N TRP A 10 -3.45 1.65 -10.23
CA TRP A 10 -2.56 1.32 -9.11
C TRP A 10 -3.21 0.32 -8.15
N GLY A 11 -4.33 0.65 -7.49
CA GLY A 11 -4.99 -0.29 -6.59
C GLY A 11 -5.58 -1.49 -7.33
N ARG A 12 -5.99 -1.35 -8.60
CA ARG A 12 -6.42 -2.49 -9.42
C ARG A 12 -5.33 -3.54 -9.57
N THR A 13 -4.07 -3.13 -9.59
CA THR A 13 -2.95 -4.08 -9.61
C THR A 13 -2.87 -4.90 -8.32
N TRP A 14 -3.09 -4.28 -7.17
CA TRP A 14 -3.14 -4.98 -5.89
C TRP A 14 -4.39 -5.84 -5.72
N MET A 15 -5.55 -5.36 -6.19
CA MET A 15 -6.80 -6.14 -6.18
C MET A 15 -6.67 -7.47 -6.93
N ARG A 16 -5.94 -7.49 -8.06
CA ARG A 16 -5.77 -8.72 -8.85
C ARG A 16 -5.12 -9.86 -8.06
N ILE A 17 -4.30 -9.54 -7.05
CA ILE A 17 -3.71 -10.57 -6.18
C ILE A 17 -4.77 -11.23 -5.31
N LEU A 18 -5.70 -10.44 -4.78
CA LEU A 18 -6.81 -10.90 -3.94
C LEU A 18 -7.91 -11.60 -4.76
N GLU A 19 -8.07 -11.21 -6.02
CA GLU A 19 -9.01 -11.80 -6.98
C GLU A 19 -8.44 -12.99 -7.74
N SER A 20 -7.15 -13.30 -7.56
CA SER A 20 -6.47 -14.36 -8.30
C SER A 20 -7.18 -15.69 -8.09
N PRO A 21 -7.56 -16.42 -9.16
CA PRO A 21 -8.35 -17.63 -9.05
C PRO A 21 -7.54 -18.73 -8.37
N ALA A 22 -7.80 -18.91 -7.07
CA ALA A 22 -7.44 -20.13 -6.37
C ALA A 22 -8.32 -21.30 -6.85
N ALA A 23 -7.86 -22.53 -6.62
CA ALA A 23 -8.62 -23.75 -6.94
C ALA A 23 -10.02 -23.78 -6.30
N ALA A 24 -10.25 -23.00 -5.23
CA ALA A 24 -11.56 -22.74 -4.65
C ALA A 24 -11.66 -21.28 -4.18
N PRO A 25 -12.85 -20.64 -4.29
CA PRO A 25 -13.06 -19.29 -3.78
C PRO A 25 -12.85 -19.24 -2.26
N ASP A 26 -12.01 -18.31 -1.79
CA ASP A 26 -11.81 -18.10 -0.37
C ASP A 26 -13.03 -17.39 0.26
N ARG A 27 -13.80 -18.16 1.04
CA ARG A 27 -15.02 -17.70 1.72
C ARG A 27 -14.78 -16.58 2.73
N ARG A 28 -13.53 -16.28 3.08
CA ARG A 28 -13.15 -15.20 4.01
C ARG A 28 -13.08 -13.84 3.32
N LEU A 29 -12.92 -13.78 1.99
CA LEU A 29 -12.76 -12.52 1.25
C LEU A 29 -13.91 -11.52 1.50
N PRO A 30 -15.20 -11.90 1.53
CA PRO A 30 -16.27 -10.96 1.85
C PRO A 30 -16.16 -10.35 3.25
N LYS A 31 -15.75 -11.15 4.24
CA LYS A 31 -15.55 -10.67 5.62
C LYS A 31 -14.30 -9.79 5.72
N ALA A 32 -13.20 -10.17 5.08
CA ALA A 32 -11.97 -9.37 5.02
C ALA A 32 -12.24 -7.99 4.43
N ARG A 33 -12.96 -7.95 3.31
CA ARG A 33 -13.41 -6.71 2.67
C ARG A 33 -14.29 -5.87 3.61
N SER A 34 -15.20 -6.51 4.35
CA SER A 34 -16.06 -5.82 5.31
C SER A 34 -15.26 -5.19 6.47
N LEU A 35 -14.20 -5.86 6.95
CA LEU A 35 -13.31 -5.30 7.97
C LEU A 35 -12.59 -4.05 7.45
N ALA A 36 -11.97 -4.14 6.26
CA ALA A 36 -11.31 -3.00 5.62
C ALA A 36 -12.27 -1.82 5.41
N ARG A 37 -13.45 -2.10 4.84
CA ARG A 37 -14.50 -1.10 4.58
C ARG A 37 -15.00 -0.38 5.85
N ASN A 38 -15.00 -1.07 6.98
CA ASN A 38 -15.44 -0.51 8.26
C ASN A 38 -14.28 0.12 9.06
N ASN A 39 -13.13 0.38 8.44
CA ASN A 39 -11.93 0.92 9.09
C ASN A 39 -11.46 0.09 10.30
N ALA A 40 -11.70 -1.23 10.26
CA ALA A 40 -11.27 -2.14 11.31
C ALA A 40 -9.79 -2.53 11.18
N VAL A 41 -9.06 -1.92 10.24
CA VAL A 41 -7.63 -2.11 10.06
C VAL A 41 -6.97 -0.74 9.94
N THR A 42 -5.86 -0.54 10.65
CA THR A 42 -5.01 0.65 10.55
C THR A 42 -3.61 0.23 10.15
N ILE A 43 -3.11 0.75 9.02
CA ILE A 43 -1.73 0.54 8.60
C ILE A 43 -0.85 1.48 9.42
N VAL A 44 -0.04 0.89 10.31
CA VAL A 44 0.87 1.59 11.21
C VAL A 44 2.15 1.98 10.48
N ALA A 45 2.65 1.10 9.60
CA ALA A 45 3.83 1.35 8.77
C ALA A 45 3.66 0.74 7.38
N ALA A 46 4.16 1.44 6.37
CA ALA A 46 4.28 0.97 4.99
C ALA A 46 5.63 1.46 4.47
N GLU A 47 6.64 0.63 4.65
CA GLU A 47 8.06 0.92 4.39
C GLU A 47 8.59 -0.05 3.32
N PRO A 48 9.78 0.21 2.74
CA PRO A 48 10.42 -0.71 1.80
C PRO A 48 10.37 -2.18 2.24
N GLY A 49 9.57 -2.97 1.53
CA GLY A 49 9.39 -4.39 1.76
C GLY A 49 8.60 -4.78 3.01
N LEU A 50 7.98 -3.84 3.72
CA LEU A 50 7.32 -4.10 5.00
C LEU A 50 6.01 -3.34 5.15
N ILE A 51 4.97 -4.06 5.56
CA ILE A 51 3.70 -3.49 6.02
C ILE A 51 3.44 -3.97 7.45
N GLU A 52 3.17 -3.03 8.34
CA GLU A 52 2.68 -3.31 9.69
C GLU A 52 1.32 -2.69 9.89
N ALA A 53 0.40 -3.46 10.46
CA ALA A 53 -0.97 -3.03 10.68
C ALA A 53 -1.54 -3.60 11.97
N GLU A 54 -2.57 -2.92 12.47
CA GLU A 54 -3.41 -3.38 13.56
C GLU A 54 -4.81 -3.63 13.01
N SER A 55 -5.36 -4.81 13.28
CA SER A 55 -6.71 -5.20 12.88
C SER A 55 -7.55 -5.51 14.10
N THR A 56 -8.69 -4.83 14.22
CA THR A 56 -9.61 -4.97 15.34
C THR A 56 -10.81 -5.82 14.94
N GLU A 57 -11.08 -6.88 15.71
CA GLU A 57 -12.30 -7.69 15.60
C GLU A 57 -12.99 -7.76 16.96
N GLY A 58 -14.13 -7.08 17.10
CA GLY A 58 -14.78 -6.89 18.40
C GLY A 58 -13.86 -6.09 19.34
N ASP A 59 -13.59 -6.64 20.53
CA ASP A 59 -12.70 -6.03 21.53
C ASP A 59 -11.24 -6.50 21.41
N THR A 60 -10.91 -7.30 20.39
CA THR A 60 -9.56 -7.85 20.21
C THR A 60 -8.80 -7.12 19.11
N CYS A 61 -7.55 -6.74 19.39
CA CYS A 61 -6.62 -6.20 18.40
C CYS A 61 -5.56 -7.25 18.01
N HIS A 62 -5.35 -7.40 16.70
CA HIS A 62 -4.38 -8.30 16.11
C HIS A 62 -3.32 -7.50 15.36
N ARG A 63 -2.04 -7.75 15.66
CA ARG A 63 -0.94 -7.17 14.90
C ARG A 63 -0.67 -8.04 13.68
N VAL A 64 -0.57 -7.39 12.54
CA VAL A 64 -0.30 -7.99 11.23
C VAL A 64 1.01 -7.43 10.71
N ARG A 65 1.87 -8.31 10.22
CA ARG A 65 3.13 -7.99 9.57
C ARG A 65 3.19 -8.70 8.24
N ILE A 66 3.42 -7.98 7.15
CA ILE A 66 3.53 -8.54 5.80
C ILE A 66 4.84 -8.06 5.20
N GLU A 67 5.70 -9.00 4.84
CA GLU A 67 6.98 -8.74 4.20
C GLU A 67 6.89 -9.04 2.71
N LEU A 68 7.42 -8.12 1.91
CA LEU A 68 7.39 -8.12 0.46
C LEU A 68 8.82 -8.02 -0.08
N PRO A 69 9.21 -8.83 -1.09
CA PRO A 69 10.56 -8.79 -1.63
C PRO A 69 10.80 -7.53 -2.46
N CYS A 70 11.60 -6.56 -2.01
CA CYS A 70 11.92 -5.37 -2.80
C CYS A 70 12.54 -5.70 -4.18
N TRP A 71 12.39 -4.80 -5.15
CA TRP A 71 13.08 -4.91 -6.42
C TRP A 71 14.60 -4.82 -6.20
N ALA A 72 15.33 -5.71 -6.88
CA ALA A 72 16.79 -5.77 -6.85
C ALA A 72 17.33 -6.10 -8.25
N GLY A 73 18.63 -5.86 -8.46
CA GLY A 73 19.32 -6.18 -9.72
C GLY A 73 18.63 -5.57 -10.94
N GLN A 74 18.35 -6.40 -11.95
CA GLN A 74 17.71 -5.94 -13.19
C GLN A 74 16.29 -5.40 -12.98
N ALA A 75 15.53 -5.98 -12.05
CA ALA A 75 14.17 -5.51 -11.77
C ALA A 75 14.16 -4.09 -11.21
N LEU A 76 15.13 -3.76 -10.36
CA LEU A 76 15.30 -2.40 -9.85
C LEU A 76 15.69 -1.43 -10.97
N ALA A 77 16.67 -1.80 -11.81
CA ALA A 77 17.10 -0.97 -12.94
C ALA A 77 15.94 -0.69 -13.92
N ASP A 78 15.15 -1.71 -14.25
CA ASP A 78 13.99 -1.57 -15.12
C ASP A 78 12.89 -0.69 -14.48
N ALA A 79 12.62 -0.87 -13.19
CA ALA A 79 11.65 -0.06 -12.46
C ALA A 79 12.07 1.42 -12.43
N THR A 80 13.32 1.70 -12.09
CA THR A 80 13.87 3.06 -12.07
C THR A 80 13.77 3.71 -13.43
N SER A 81 14.16 3.03 -14.50
CA SER A 81 14.07 3.56 -15.87
C SER A 81 12.62 3.86 -16.29
N LEU A 82 11.66 3.00 -15.92
CA LEU A 82 10.24 3.24 -16.19
C LEU A 82 9.71 4.46 -15.43
N ILE A 83 10.08 4.60 -14.15
CA ILE A 83 9.67 5.74 -13.31
C ILE A 83 10.25 7.03 -13.88
N GLU A 84 11.56 7.09 -14.16
CA GLU A 84 12.22 8.26 -14.73
C GLU A 84 11.58 8.70 -16.04
N LYS A 85 11.32 7.75 -16.95
CA LYS A 85 10.64 8.03 -18.21
C LYS A 85 9.23 8.59 -17.97
N ALA A 86 8.43 7.94 -17.12
CA ALA A 86 7.08 8.38 -16.85
C ALA A 86 7.03 9.78 -16.22
N MET A 87 8.00 10.12 -15.36
CA MET A 87 8.12 11.45 -14.77
C MET A 87 8.59 12.50 -15.76
N ALA A 88 9.47 12.15 -16.70
CA ALA A 88 9.91 13.04 -17.78
C ALA A 88 8.79 13.35 -18.78
N ASP A 89 7.93 12.35 -19.06
CA ASP A 89 6.78 12.47 -19.94
C ASP A 89 5.53 13.04 -19.23
N ALA A 90 5.59 13.25 -17.91
CA ALA A 90 4.44 13.70 -17.13
C ALA A 90 4.03 15.13 -17.50
N PRO A 91 2.72 15.41 -17.61
CA PRO A 91 2.24 16.76 -17.88
C PRO A 91 2.66 17.71 -16.75
N ALA A 92 2.95 18.96 -17.12
CA ALA A 92 3.20 20.01 -16.14
C ALA A 92 1.99 20.16 -15.21
N GLY A 93 2.22 20.19 -13.89
CA GLY A 93 1.17 20.37 -12.88
C GLY A 93 0.67 19.10 -12.19
N LEU A 94 1.36 17.96 -12.35
CA LEU A 94 1.11 16.78 -11.54
C LEU A 94 1.32 17.12 -10.05
N ALA A 95 0.33 16.83 -9.21
CA ALA A 95 0.44 17.14 -7.79
C ALA A 95 1.54 16.28 -7.14
N PRO A 96 2.20 16.77 -6.08
CA PRO A 96 3.13 15.95 -5.32
C PRO A 96 2.48 14.64 -4.87
N GLY A 97 3.04 13.51 -5.28
CA GLY A 97 2.54 12.17 -4.92
C GLY A 97 1.65 11.50 -5.97
N ASP A 98 1.15 12.24 -6.96
CA ASP A 98 0.46 11.64 -8.10
C ASP A 98 1.46 10.92 -9.01
N LEU A 99 1.00 9.86 -9.68
CA LEU A 99 1.78 9.07 -10.62
C LEU A 99 0.93 8.71 -11.84
N PRO A 100 1.49 8.74 -13.07
CA PRO A 100 0.76 8.34 -14.26
C PRO A 100 0.21 6.92 -14.18
N ASP A 101 -1.01 6.73 -14.66
CA ASP A 101 -1.72 5.44 -14.62
C ASP A 101 -1.05 4.37 -15.49
N GLU A 102 -0.45 4.80 -16.61
CA GLU A 102 0.29 3.95 -17.53
C GLU A 102 1.54 3.34 -16.86
N LEU A 103 2.13 4.06 -15.89
CA LEU A 103 3.29 3.58 -15.12
C LEU A 103 2.91 2.36 -14.29
N ALA A 104 1.75 2.34 -13.63
CA ALA A 104 1.27 1.18 -12.88
C ALA A 104 1.21 -0.06 -13.77
N THR A 105 0.68 0.10 -14.99
CA THR A 105 0.55 -1.00 -15.97
C THR A 105 1.92 -1.46 -16.46
N ALA A 106 2.83 -0.53 -16.75
CA ALA A 106 4.18 -0.85 -17.21
C ALA A 106 4.98 -1.61 -16.13
N LEU A 107 4.98 -1.11 -14.89
CA LEU A 107 5.65 -1.75 -13.75
C LEU A 107 5.08 -3.15 -13.49
N SER A 108 3.75 -3.27 -13.47
CA SER A 108 3.07 -4.55 -13.27
C SER A 108 3.50 -5.62 -14.27
N ARG A 109 3.63 -5.24 -15.55
CA ARG A 109 4.01 -6.16 -16.63
C ARG A 109 5.51 -6.45 -16.67
N ARG A 110 6.35 -5.47 -16.31
CA ARG A 110 7.80 -5.56 -16.50
C ARG A 110 8.52 -6.14 -15.30
N VAL A 111 8.15 -5.73 -14.09
CA VAL A 111 8.91 -6.01 -12.86
C VAL A 111 8.06 -6.56 -11.71
N GLY A 112 6.74 -6.65 -11.87
CA GLY A 112 5.83 -7.08 -10.80
C GLY A 112 5.68 -6.01 -9.73
N LEU A 113 4.65 -5.18 -9.86
CA LEU A 113 4.38 -4.10 -8.91
C LEU A 113 3.76 -4.61 -7.60
N ALA A 114 2.76 -5.49 -7.70
CA ALA A 114 2.12 -6.07 -6.54
C ALA A 114 2.52 -7.56 -6.45
N VAL A 115 2.86 -8.01 -5.24
CA VAL A 115 3.45 -9.33 -4.98
C VAL A 115 2.36 -10.40 -4.84
N PRO A 116 2.42 -11.54 -5.54
CA PRO A 116 1.50 -12.67 -5.35
C PRO A 116 1.42 -13.14 -3.90
N LEU A 117 0.26 -13.60 -3.42
CA LEU A 117 0.05 -13.98 -2.00
C LEU A 117 1.03 -15.04 -1.49
N ASP A 118 1.42 -15.97 -2.36
CA ASP A 118 2.33 -17.08 -2.07
C ASP A 118 3.81 -16.65 -1.99
N GLU A 119 4.14 -15.45 -2.48
CA GLU A 119 5.46 -14.83 -2.36
C GLU A 119 5.55 -13.84 -1.19
N GLN A 120 4.45 -13.62 -0.46
CA GLN A 120 4.41 -12.75 0.72
C GLN A 120 4.70 -13.54 1.99
N ALA A 121 5.60 -13.03 2.83
CA ALA A 121 5.79 -13.57 4.18
C ALA A 121 4.89 -12.81 5.16
N ALA A 122 3.76 -13.42 5.52
CA ALA A 122 2.75 -12.80 6.37
C ALA A 122 2.65 -13.46 7.75
N HIS A 123 2.59 -12.62 8.78
CA HIS A 123 2.44 -13.00 10.18
C HIS A 123 1.29 -12.21 10.81
N CYS A 124 0.50 -12.89 11.65
CA CYS A 124 -0.59 -12.27 12.40
C CYS A 124 -0.64 -12.87 13.81
N THR A 125 -0.93 -12.06 14.82
CA THR A 125 -1.05 -12.53 16.22
C THR A 125 -2.36 -13.27 16.52
N CYS A 126 -3.24 -13.48 15.53
CA CYS A 126 -4.47 -14.25 15.71
C CYS A 126 -4.21 -15.75 15.87
N SER A 127 -5.17 -16.47 16.44
CA SER A 127 -5.08 -17.93 16.64
C SER A 127 -5.27 -18.75 15.36
N ASP A 128 -5.71 -18.14 14.26
CA ASP A 128 -5.86 -18.80 12.95
C ASP A 128 -4.48 -19.06 12.31
N ARG A 129 -4.20 -20.33 12.02
CA ARG A 129 -2.92 -20.78 11.45
C ARG A 129 -2.87 -20.72 9.91
N ARG A 130 -3.97 -20.32 9.25
CA ARG A 130 -4.00 -20.16 7.79
C ARG A 130 -3.19 -18.94 7.37
N ILE A 131 -2.39 -19.08 6.31
CA ILE A 131 -1.62 -17.98 5.72
C ILE A 131 -2.07 -17.83 4.26
N PRO A 132 -2.64 -16.68 3.86
CA PRO A 132 -3.04 -15.56 4.72
C PRO A 132 -4.27 -15.88 5.60
N CYS A 133 -4.33 -15.27 6.79
CA CYS A 133 -5.49 -15.30 7.66
C CYS A 133 -6.48 -14.17 7.28
N LEU A 134 -7.64 -14.11 7.94
CA LEU A 134 -8.64 -13.06 7.70
C LEU A 134 -8.06 -11.64 7.84
N HIS A 135 -7.25 -11.39 8.87
CA HIS A 135 -6.66 -10.09 9.16
C HIS A 135 -5.60 -9.68 8.15
N VAL A 136 -4.80 -10.63 7.65
CA VAL A 136 -3.84 -10.38 6.55
C VAL A 136 -4.60 -9.97 5.30
N LEU A 137 -5.67 -10.70 4.93
CA LEU A 137 -6.50 -10.34 3.78
C LEU A 137 -7.15 -8.96 3.95
N ALA A 138 -7.66 -8.64 5.14
CA ALA A 138 -8.21 -7.32 5.44
C ALA A 138 -7.16 -6.22 5.32
N THR A 139 -5.93 -6.47 5.79
CA THR A 139 -4.80 -5.56 5.65
C THR A 139 -4.45 -5.30 4.18
N LEU A 140 -4.48 -6.33 3.33
CA LEU A 140 -4.25 -6.17 1.89
C LEU A 140 -5.37 -5.37 1.19
N TYR A 141 -6.62 -5.50 1.62
CA TYR A 141 -7.71 -4.62 1.15
C TYR A 141 -7.49 -3.16 1.58
N THR A 142 -7.16 -2.92 2.85
CA THR A 142 -6.84 -1.56 3.35
C THR A 142 -5.61 -0.98 2.64
N LEU A 143 -4.60 -1.80 2.35
CA LEU A 143 -3.44 -1.38 1.57
C LEU A 143 -3.84 -0.99 0.15
N THR A 144 -4.70 -1.77 -0.48
CA THR A 144 -5.21 -1.47 -1.82
C THR A 144 -5.90 -0.11 -1.86
N GLN A 145 -6.73 0.19 -0.85
CA GLN A 145 -7.35 1.51 -0.72
C GLN A 145 -6.30 2.62 -0.57
N ARG A 146 -5.31 2.43 0.31
CA ARG A 146 -4.21 3.38 0.48
C ARG A 146 -3.42 3.62 -0.81
N VAL A 147 -3.24 2.59 -1.63
CA VAL A 147 -2.57 2.69 -2.94
C VAL A 147 -3.44 3.40 -3.98
N ASP A 148 -4.76 3.20 -3.97
CA ASP A 148 -5.68 3.97 -4.81
C ASP A 148 -5.61 5.47 -4.47
N GLU A 149 -5.56 5.80 -3.17
CA GLU A 149 -5.50 7.19 -2.69
C GLU A 149 -4.11 7.81 -2.85
N HIS A 150 -3.05 7.01 -2.67
CA HIS A 150 -1.65 7.43 -2.68
C HIS A 150 -0.78 6.43 -3.48
N PRO A 151 -0.74 6.54 -4.82
CA PRO A 151 -0.02 5.62 -5.70
C PRO A 151 1.44 5.37 -5.33
N ARG A 152 2.12 6.41 -4.82
CA ARG A 152 3.51 6.33 -4.35
C ARG A 152 3.74 5.27 -3.28
N THR A 153 2.74 4.97 -2.44
CA THR A 153 2.82 3.87 -1.45
C THR A 153 3.23 2.54 -2.12
N ALA A 154 2.73 2.25 -3.32
CA ALA A 154 3.09 1.03 -4.04
C ALA A 154 4.55 1.03 -4.51
N LEU A 155 5.15 2.19 -4.79
CA LEU A 155 6.56 2.29 -5.12
C LEU A 155 7.42 2.16 -3.87
N ASP A 156 7.04 2.86 -2.79
CA ASP A 156 7.81 2.86 -1.54
C ASP A 156 7.95 1.45 -0.95
N LEU A 157 6.91 0.61 -1.10
CA LEU A 157 6.95 -0.80 -0.67
C LEU A 157 7.90 -1.68 -1.51
N ARG A 158 8.25 -1.27 -2.73
CA ARG A 158 8.98 -2.10 -3.71
C ARG A 158 10.38 -1.60 -3.96
N LEU A 159 10.61 -0.29 -3.90
CA LEU A 159 11.94 0.30 -3.97
C LEU A 159 12.69 -0.01 -2.67
N PRO A 160 13.95 -0.46 -2.74
CA PRO A 160 14.75 -0.66 -1.54
C PRO A 160 14.97 0.69 -0.84
N HIS A 161 14.93 0.70 0.50
CA HIS A 161 15.54 1.82 1.23
C HIS A 161 17.05 1.78 0.96
N PRO A 162 17.75 2.92 0.80
CA PRO A 162 19.17 2.93 1.16
C PRO A 162 19.30 2.35 2.59
N PRO A 163 20.42 1.70 2.98
CA PRO A 163 20.58 1.33 4.39
C PRO A 163 20.28 2.55 5.26
N PRO A 164 19.57 2.40 6.40
CA PRO A 164 19.17 3.55 7.19
C PRO A 164 20.41 4.39 7.49
N ALA A 165 20.38 5.66 7.08
CA ALA A 165 21.22 6.64 7.74
C ALA A 165 20.87 6.56 9.23
N LEU A 166 21.88 6.57 10.10
CA LEU A 166 21.71 6.47 11.55
C LEU A 166 21.10 7.76 12.09
N ASP A 167 19.83 8.01 11.79
CA ASP A 167 19.09 9.19 12.19
C ASP A 167 17.61 8.98 11.86
N HIS A 168 16.86 8.52 12.86
CA HIS A 168 15.40 8.70 12.91
C HIS A 168 15.13 10.18 13.09
N GLU A 169 14.97 10.92 12.00
CA GLU A 169 14.35 12.24 12.03
C GLU A 169 12.96 12.13 11.39
N SER A 170 11.94 12.25 12.25
CA SER A 170 10.53 12.27 11.92
C SER A 170 10.24 13.22 10.75
N SER A 171 9.33 12.83 9.85
CA SER A 171 8.90 13.63 8.69
C SER A 171 8.61 15.09 9.07
N PRO A 172 9.12 16.09 8.32
CA PRO A 172 8.99 17.51 8.65
C PRO A 172 7.63 18.15 8.34
N ASP A 173 6.65 17.44 7.78
CA ASP A 173 5.41 18.05 7.25
C ASP A 173 4.19 18.04 8.19
N TRP A 174 4.38 17.78 9.49
CA TRP A 174 3.28 17.77 10.45
C TRP A 174 3.31 19.00 11.35
N ILE A 175 2.33 19.89 11.19
CA ILE A 175 2.03 20.93 12.18
C ILE A 175 1.05 20.36 13.20
N ALA A 176 1.36 20.53 14.49
CA ALA A 176 0.45 20.17 15.57
C ALA A 176 -0.86 20.96 15.45
N LEU A 177 -2.02 20.33 15.63
CA LEU A 177 -3.32 21.02 15.48
C LEU A 177 -3.46 22.24 16.40
N ALA A 178 -2.82 22.22 17.57
CA ALA A 178 -2.80 23.36 18.50
C ALA A 178 -1.94 24.55 18.02
N ALA A 179 -1.05 24.31 17.04
CA ALA A 179 -0.21 25.34 16.42
C ALA A 179 -0.86 25.93 15.15
N VAL A 180 -2.02 25.42 14.71
CA VAL A 180 -2.83 26.03 13.66
C VAL A 180 -3.72 27.09 14.27
N ASP A 181 -3.52 28.35 13.87
CA ASP A 181 -4.43 29.44 14.24
C ASP A 181 -5.65 29.45 13.30
N PRO A 182 -6.86 29.15 13.79
CA PRO A 182 -8.05 29.08 12.95
C PRO A 182 -8.46 30.43 12.37
N ALA A 183 -8.03 31.55 12.97
CA ALA A 183 -8.37 32.88 12.48
C ALA A 183 -7.60 33.25 11.20
N THR A 184 -6.42 32.68 11.01
CA THR A 184 -5.50 33.02 9.91
C THR A 184 -5.35 31.91 8.88
N PHE A 185 -5.72 30.67 9.21
CA PHE A 185 -5.59 29.50 8.33
C PHE A 185 -6.29 29.65 6.97
N TYR A 186 -7.44 30.34 6.91
CA TYR A 186 -8.22 30.50 5.67
C TYR A 186 -7.94 31.81 4.92
N THR A 187 -7.15 32.72 5.48
CA THR A 187 -6.97 34.07 4.94
C THR A 187 -5.63 34.31 4.25
N GLY A 188 -4.76 33.29 4.18
CA GLY A 188 -3.54 33.23 3.37
C GLY A 188 -2.92 34.58 3.00
N GLU A 189 -2.11 35.14 3.89
CA GLU A 189 -1.17 36.20 3.51
C GLU A 189 0.07 35.60 2.82
#